data_AF-A0AAD9IAH5-F1
#
_entry.id   AF-A0AAD9IAH5-F1
#
_cell.length_a   1.000
_cell.length_b   1.000
_cell.length_c   1.000
_cell.angle_alpha   90.00
_cell.angle_beta   90.00
_cell.angle_gamma   90.00
#
_symmetry.space_group_name_H-M   'P 1'
#
loop_
_entity.id
_entity.type
_entity.pdbx_description
1 polymer ?
#
loop_
_entity_poly.entity_id
_entity_poly.type
_entity_poly.pdbx_seq_one_letter_code
_entity_poly.pdbx_strand_id
1 'polypeptide(L)'
;MLSHKSHVPYFVQALSSTSRFRGIAERTISPTLPNASTVRFPPSASRLPPPALTMVSARAPTAPTRRGAPAPGGWAHAPSTVTLAWLAFSLPVVAWDIGYVLGRPATMPGGWAHWPLWAPYKWYGEVDGMYGFKAWNARNGFTAAQTVLNVVETAMYAVYLALWMRHGRVRAAGRKYVTGREGAIAPLLGFTAAVMTLSKTVLYFLNEVFSGFDSVRHNDWGTLIFPYCIMNGLWVLFPSILVYELGLDIIDGLSLAAAPPVKEN
;
A
#
# COMPACT_ATOMS: atom_id res chain seq x y z
N MET A 1 -9.47 12.92 59.04
CA MET A 1 -10.35 11.73 58.99
C MET A 1 -11.68 12.16 58.41
N LEU A 2 -11.97 11.81 57.16
CA LEU A 2 -13.31 11.63 56.61
C LEU A 2 -13.14 10.97 55.23
N SER A 3 -13.58 9.72 55.17
CA SER A 3 -13.50 8.80 54.05
C SER A 3 -14.72 8.99 53.15
N HIS A 4 -14.51 9.22 51.85
CA HIS A 4 -15.58 8.97 50.88
C HIS A 4 -15.06 8.52 49.51
N LYS A 5 -15.06 7.19 49.37
CA LYS A 5 -15.67 6.41 48.29
C LYS A 5 -15.33 6.77 46.85
N SER A 6 -14.39 6.00 46.34
CA SER A 6 -14.25 5.53 44.97
C SER A 6 -15.56 5.08 44.31
N HIS A 7 -15.84 5.59 43.12
CA HIS A 7 -16.76 4.98 42.15
C HIS A 7 -16.10 4.95 40.77
N VAL A 8 -15.69 3.76 40.37
CA VAL A 8 -15.34 3.38 38.99
C VAL A 8 -16.57 2.70 38.39
N PRO A 9 -17.11 3.14 37.24
CA PRO A 9 -18.08 2.35 36.51
C PRO A 9 -17.39 1.40 35.54
N TYR A 10 -17.73 0.12 35.71
CA TYR A 10 -17.56 -1.00 34.82
C TYR A 10 -18.07 -0.71 33.40
N PHE A 11 -17.30 -1.10 32.37
CA PHE A 11 -17.88 -1.59 31.12
C PHE A 11 -16.92 -2.58 30.45
N VAL A 12 -17.06 -3.85 30.83
CA VAL A 12 -16.58 -5.01 30.09
C VAL A 12 -17.80 -5.85 29.75
N GLN A 13 -17.79 -6.41 28.54
CA GLN A 13 -18.60 -7.53 28.04
C GLN A 13 -19.93 -7.22 27.34
N ALA A 14 -19.87 -7.24 26.00
CA ALA A 14 -20.90 -7.88 25.18
C ALA A 14 -20.19 -8.66 24.06
N LEU A 15 -20.05 -9.98 24.28
CA LEU A 15 -19.69 -10.95 23.25
C LEU A 15 -20.97 -11.49 22.58
N SER A 16 -20.79 -11.89 21.33
CA SER A 16 -21.56 -12.91 20.60
C SER A 16 -23.02 -12.60 20.25
N SER A 17 -23.26 -12.30 18.97
CA SER A 17 -24.46 -12.78 18.28
C SER A 17 -24.09 -13.25 16.87
N THR A 18 -23.89 -14.56 16.75
CA THR A 18 -23.86 -15.31 15.49
C THR A 18 -25.29 -15.57 15.04
N SER A 19 -25.72 -14.98 13.93
CA SER A 19 -26.92 -15.42 13.19
C SER A 19 -26.50 -16.17 11.94
N ARG A 20 -26.82 -17.48 11.95
CA ARG A 20 -26.68 -18.40 10.81
C ARG A 20 -27.81 -18.13 9.83
N PHE A 21 -27.49 -17.89 8.56
CA PHE A 21 -28.44 -18.03 7.47
C PHE A 21 -28.32 -19.46 6.90
N ARG A 22 -29.28 -20.34 7.27
CA ARG A 22 -29.75 -21.47 6.45
C ARG A 22 -30.65 -20.85 5.38
N GLY A 23 -30.51 -21.10 4.08
CA GLY A 23 -30.64 -22.39 3.41
C GLY A 23 -31.93 -22.34 2.58
N ILE A 24 -31.81 -22.02 1.28
CA ILE A 24 -32.90 -22.15 0.31
C ILE A 24 -32.45 -23.16 -0.74
N ALA A 25 -33.28 -24.19 -0.89
CA ALA A 25 -33.03 -25.42 -1.63
C ALA A 25 -33.01 -25.21 -3.15
N GLU A 26 -32.07 -25.91 -3.79
CA GLU A 26 -32.04 -26.19 -5.22
C GLU A 26 -33.29 -26.97 -5.66
N ARG A 27 -33.99 -26.47 -6.67
CA ARG A 27 -34.92 -27.28 -7.47
C ARG A 27 -34.18 -27.85 -8.67
N THR A 28 -33.97 -29.16 -8.64
CA THR A 28 -33.56 -29.98 -9.79
C THR A 28 -34.77 -30.18 -10.71
N ILE A 29 -34.63 -29.85 -12.00
CA ILE A 29 -35.55 -30.29 -13.06
C ILE A 29 -34.70 -30.91 -14.17
N SER A 30 -34.83 -32.22 -14.36
CA SER A 30 -34.22 -32.97 -15.46
C SER A 30 -34.99 -32.74 -16.78
N PRO A 31 -34.33 -32.85 -17.94
CA PRO A 31 -34.91 -32.55 -19.24
C PRO A 31 -35.55 -33.78 -19.90
N THR A 32 -36.69 -33.57 -20.57
CA THR A 32 -37.33 -34.55 -21.46
C THR A 32 -37.23 -34.06 -22.92
N LEU A 33 -36.60 -34.86 -23.77
CA LEU A 33 -36.58 -34.71 -25.23
C LEU A 33 -37.86 -35.30 -25.85
N PRO A 34 -38.31 -34.76 -27.00
CA PRO A 34 -38.88 -35.61 -28.05
C PRO A 34 -38.22 -35.45 -29.42
N ASN A 35 -38.48 -36.49 -30.22
CA ASN A 35 -37.80 -36.94 -31.43
C ASN A 35 -37.95 -36.09 -32.71
N ALA A 36 -36.92 -36.24 -33.54
CA ALA A 36 -36.79 -36.19 -35.00
C ALA A 36 -37.99 -35.87 -35.90
N SER A 37 -37.73 -35.04 -36.92
CA SER A 37 -38.33 -35.20 -38.25
C SER A 37 -37.36 -34.77 -39.35
N THR A 38 -37.09 -35.72 -40.24
CA THR A 38 -36.26 -35.71 -41.44
C THR A 38 -36.95 -34.95 -42.58
N VAL A 39 -36.23 -34.06 -43.28
CA VAL A 39 -36.57 -33.66 -44.66
C VAL A 39 -35.28 -33.57 -45.47
N ARG A 40 -35.26 -34.23 -46.64
CA ARG A 40 -34.14 -34.30 -47.59
C ARG A 40 -34.53 -33.70 -48.95
N PHE A 41 -33.46 -33.25 -49.65
CA PHE A 41 -33.26 -33.02 -51.11
C PHE A 41 -33.65 -31.64 -51.69
N PRO A 42 -33.04 -31.17 -52.82
CA PRO A 42 -32.00 -31.78 -53.68
C PRO A 42 -30.76 -30.85 -53.96
N PRO A 43 -29.73 -31.32 -54.71
CA PRO A 43 -28.58 -30.50 -55.12
C PRO A 43 -28.70 -29.96 -56.56
N SER A 44 -28.20 -28.74 -56.84
CA SER A 44 -27.71 -28.40 -58.19
C SER A 44 -26.90 -27.08 -58.26
N ALA A 45 -25.65 -27.23 -58.73
CA ALA A 45 -24.83 -26.39 -59.62
C ALA A 45 -24.77 -24.83 -59.56
N SER A 46 -23.55 -24.35 -59.23
CA SER A 46 -22.65 -23.46 -60.02
C SER A 46 -22.71 -21.91 -59.94
N ARG A 47 -21.48 -21.32 -59.93
CA ARG A 47 -21.02 -19.92 -60.23
C ARG A 47 -21.26 -18.88 -59.09
N LEU A 48 -20.35 -18.02 -58.62
CA LEU A 48 -19.09 -17.35 -59.04
C LEU A 48 -18.32 -16.84 -57.76
N PRO A 49 -17.04 -16.41 -57.82
CA PRO A 49 -16.27 -15.99 -56.64
C PRO A 49 -16.41 -14.49 -56.29
N PRO A 50 -16.38 -14.08 -55.00
CA PRO A 50 -16.14 -12.70 -54.59
C PRO A 50 -14.65 -12.41 -54.25
N PRO A 51 -14.23 -11.14 -54.24
CA PRO A 51 -12.85 -10.71 -54.43
C PRO A 51 -11.99 -10.76 -53.15
N ALA A 52 -10.68 -10.85 -53.35
CA ALA A 52 -9.66 -10.81 -52.30
C ALA A 52 -9.72 -9.48 -51.53
N LEU A 53 -10.04 -9.55 -50.24
CA LEU A 53 -9.90 -8.44 -49.30
C LEU A 53 -8.46 -8.43 -48.76
N THR A 54 -7.76 -7.35 -49.07
CA THR A 54 -6.44 -7.01 -48.52
C THR A 54 -6.53 -6.91 -47.00
N MET A 55 -5.95 -7.87 -46.28
CA MET A 55 -5.85 -7.78 -44.82
C MET A 55 -4.76 -6.77 -44.43
N VAL A 56 -5.20 -5.59 -44.00
CA VAL A 56 -4.36 -4.67 -43.23
C VAL A 56 -4.04 -5.35 -41.90
N SER A 57 -2.76 -5.61 -41.65
CA SER A 57 -2.26 -6.17 -40.40
C SER A 57 -2.54 -5.19 -39.25
N ALA A 58 -3.60 -5.47 -38.48
CA ALA A 58 -3.90 -4.75 -37.26
C ALA A 58 -2.90 -5.16 -36.17
N ARG A 59 -2.05 -4.21 -35.75
CA ARG A 59 -1.12 -4.37 -34.63
C ARG A 59 -1.92 -4.59 -33.35
N ALA A 60 -1.77 -5.77 -32.75
CA ALA A 60 -2.43 -6.12 -31.50
C ALA A 60 -2.01 -5.19 -30.35
N PRO A 61 -2.94 -4.83 -29.43
CA PRO A 61 -2.60 -4.05 -28.25
C PRO A 61 -1.72 -4.88 -27.30
N THR A 62 -0.64 -4.27 -26.83
CA THR A 62 0.24 -4.82 -25.79
C THR A 62 -0.55 -5.09 -24.51
N ALA A 63 -0.73 -6.36 -24.18
CA ALA A 63 -1.32 -6.79 -22.92
C ALA A 63 -0.45 -6.37 -21.71
N PRO A 64 -1.06 -6.08 -20.55
CA PRO A 64 -0.31 -5.79 -19.33
C PRO A 64 0.52 -7.00 -18.93
N THR A 65 1.73 -6.74 -18.45
CA THR A 65 2.74 -7.74 -18.06
C THR A 65 2.16 -8.69 -17.02
N ARG A 66 1.72 -9.88 -17.47
CA ARG A 66 1.27 -10.98 -16.62
C ARG A 66 2.45 -11.34 -15.71
N ARG A 67 2.24 -11.30 -14.38
CA ARG A 67 3.23 -11.77 -13.40
C ARG A 67 3.70 -13.15 -13.86
N GLY A 68 5.02 -13.27 -14.11
CA GLY A 68 5.60 -14.52 -14.60
C GLY A 68 5.24 -15.67 -13.66
N ALA A 69 4.84 -16.80 -14.23
CA ALA A 69 4.55 -18.03 -13.51
C ALA A 69 5.69 -18.35 -12.51
N PRO A 70 5.37 -18.95 -11.34
CA PRO A 70 6.40 -19.34 -10.40
C PRO A 70 7.37 -20.29 -11.11
N ALA A 71 8.64 -19.89 -11.16
CA ALA A 71 9.69 -20.73 -11.69
C ALA A 71 9.74 -22.04 -10.86
N PRO A 72 10.14 -23.17 -11.46
CA PRO A 72 10.35 -24.41 -10.72
C PRO A 72 11.48 -24.18 -9.71
N GLY A 73 11.11 -23.85 -8.46
CA GLY A 73 12.06 -23.42 -7.45
C GLY A 73 11.47 -22.44 -6.44
N GLY A 74 10.48 -22.89 -5.65
CA GLY A 74 10.02 -22.23 -4.43
C GLY A 74 9.48 -20.80 -4.57
N TRP A 75 8.91 -20.28 -3.47
CA TRP A 75 8.51 -18.88 -3.39
C TRP A 75 9.74 -17.99 -3.19
N ALA A 76 9.69 -16.79 -3.76
CA ALA A 76 10.78 -15.83 -3.77
C ALA A 76 10.24 -14.40 -3.75
N HIS A 77 10.60 -13.64 -2.72
CA HIS A 77 10.30 -12.22 -2.64
C HIS A 77 11.12 -11.44 -3.67
N ALA A 78 10.47 -10.69 -4.54
CA ALA A 78 11.12 -9.81 -5.49
C ALA A 78 10.41 -8.45 -5.52
N PRO A 79 10.96 -7.39 -4.88
CA PRO A 79 10.34 -6.07 -4.83
C PRO A 79 9.96 -5.58 -6.23
N SER A 80 8.84 -4.87 -6.34
CA SER A 80 8.45 -4.21 -7.58
C SER A 80 9.35 -2.98 -7.82
N THR A 81 9.46 -2.54 -9.07
CA THR A 81 10.14 -1.27 -9.39
C THR A 81 9.48 -0.09 -8.69
N VAL A 82 8.15 -0.13 -8.51
CA VAL A 82 7.39 0.89 -7.78
C VAL A 82 7.80 0.93 -6.32
N THR A 83 7.86 -0.23 -5.65
CA THR A 83 8.32 -0.33 -4.26
C THR A 83 9.74 0.23 -4.11
N LEU A 84 10.68 -0.17 -4.97
CA LEU A 84 12.05 0.32 -4.90
C LEU A 84 12.17 1.82 -5.17
N ALA A 85 11.45 2.34 -6.17
CA ALA A 85 11.43 3.77 -6.48
C ALA A 85 10.84 4.58 -5.34
N TRP A 86 9.74 4.11 -4.74
CA TRP A 86 9.13 4.75 -3.59
C TRP A 86 10.08 4.77 -2.39
N LEU A 87 10.76 3.66 -2.08
CA LEU A 87 11.73 3.62 -0.97
C LEU A 87 12.94 4.53 -1.23
N ALA A 88 13.44 4.58 -2.46
CA ALA A 88 14.53 5.46 -2.83
C ALA A 88 14.16 6.95 -2.69
N PHE A 89 12.89 7.30 -2.96
CA PHE A 89 12.38 8.66 -2.80
C PHE A 89 12.03 8.99 -1.34
N SER A 90 11.27 8.12 -0.68
CA SER A 90 10.68 8.39 0.64
C SER A 90 11.70 8.38 1.77
N LEU A 91 12.70 7.47 1.76
CA LEU A 91 13.65 7.37 2.87
C LEU A 91 14.50 8.64 3.05
N PRO A 92 15.07 9.26 1.99
CA PRO A 92 15.75 10.54 2.13
C PRO A 92 14.83 11.65 2.64
N VAL A 93 13.61 11.74 2.13
CA VAL A 93 12.64 12.77 2.52
C VAL A 93 12.25 12.62 3.99
N VAL A 94 11.96 11.40 4.44
CA VAL A 94 11.60 11.12 5.83
C VAL A 94 12.79 11.31 6.77
N ALA A 95 14.01 10.95 6.36
CA ALA A 95 15.21 11.21 7.15
C ALA A 95 15.45 12.72 7.32
N TRP A 96 15.23 13.52 6.28
CA TRP A 96 15.28 14.98 6.36
C TRP A 96 14.24 15.54 7.32
N ASP A 97 13.02 15.01 7.27
CA ASP A 97 11.93 15.36 8.18
C ASP A 97 12.20 15.01 9.64
N ILE A 98 12.74 13.81 9.90
CA ILE A 98 13.18 13.41 11.23
C ILE A 98 14.20 14.41 11.79
N GLY A 99 15.19 14.77 10.97
CA GLY A 99 16.19 15.77 11.34
C GLY A 99 15.56 17.12 11.66
N TYR A 100 14.57 17.55 10.88
CA TYR A 100 13.86 18.80 11.14
C TYR A 100 13.14 18.76 12.49
N VAL A 101 12.26 17.77 12.71
CA VAL A 101 11.34 17.78 13.85
C VAL A 101 12.08 17.48 15.16
N LEU A 102 12.98 16.50 15.18
CA LEU A 102 13.75 16.18 16.39
C LEU A 102 14.83 17.21 16.70
N GLY A 103 15.30 17.96 15.69
CA GLY A 103 16.27 19.03 15.86
C GLY A 103 15.69 20.36 16.35
N ARG A 104 14.37 20.48 16.53
CA ARG A 104 13.75 21.72 16.99
C ARG A 104 14.19 22.06 18.43
N PRO A 105 14.48 23.33 18.75
CA PRO A 105 14.30 24.52 17.90
C PRO A 105 15.50 24.87 17.01
N ALA A 106 16.62 24.15 17.08
CA ALA A 106 17.83 24.48 16.33
C ALA A 106 17.63 24.47 14.80
N THR A 107 16.75 23.60 14.32
CA THR A 107 16.38 23.47 12.90
C THR A 107 15.21 24.36 12.48
N MET A 108 14.49 24.99 13.42
CA MET A 108 13.38 25.93 13.12
C MET A 108 13.91 27.27 12.62
N PRO A 109 13.10 28.08 11.90
CA PRO A 109 13.52 29.41 11.45
C PRO A 109 14.10 30.25 12.59
N GLY A 110 15.31 30.80 12.41
CA GLY A 110 16.05 31.52 13.45
C GLY A 110 16.95 30.65 14.33
N GLY A 111 16.85 29.32 14.25
CA GLY A 111 17.79 28.39 14.85
C GLY A 111 19.10 28.28 14.06
N TRP A 112 20.19 27.94 14.76
CA TRP A 112 21.54 27.91 14.18
C TRP A 112 21.74 26.84 13.10
N ALA A 113 20.95 25.76 13.13
CA ALA A 113 21.02 24.67 12.17
C ALA A 113 20.04 24.83 11.00
N HIS A 114 19.13 25.81 11.03
CA HIS A 114 18.05 25.94 10.05
C HIS A 114 18.57 26.11 8.61
N TRP A 115 19.60 26.95 8.42
CA TRP A 115 20.18 27.20 7.11
C TRP A 115 21.39 26.30 6.87
N PRO A 116 21.57 25.73 5.65
CA PRO A 116 20.70 25.84 4.47
C PRO A 116 19.65 24.72 4.35
N LEU A 117 19.88 23.60 5.04
CA LEU A 117 19.20 22.35 4.72
C LEU A 117 17.72 22.33 5.15
N TRP A 118 17.31 23.10 6.16
CA TRP A 118 15.92 23.16 6.64
C TRP A 118 15.20 24.44 6.24
N ALA A 119 15.80 25.28 5.40
CA ALA A 119 15.21 26.52 4.93
C ALA A 119 13.78 26.37 4.34
N PRO A 120 13.46 25.29 3.58
CA PRO A 120 12.09 25.09 3.08
C PRO A 120 11.04 24.94 4.18
N TYR A 121 11.42 24.48 5.38
CA TYR A 121 10.49 24.34 6.49
C TYR A 121 10.00 25.67 7.06
N LYS A 122 10.63 26.80 6.73
CA LYS A 122 10.08 28.12 7.05
C LYS A 122 8.73 28.31 6.37
N TRP A 123 8.69 28.12 5.05
CA TRP A 123 7.46 28.22 4.27
C TRP A 123 6.51 27.07 4.59
N TYR A 124 7.00 25.83 4.69
CA TYR A 124 6.13 24.70 4.99
C TYR A 124 5.46 24.81 6.37
N GLY A 125 6.15 25.33 7.40
CA GLY A 125 5.56 25.59 8.71
C GLY A 125 4.59 26.77 8.76
N GLU A 126 4.60 27.65 7.75
CA GLU A 126 3.57 28.67 7.54
C GLU A 126 2.34 28.07 6.87
N VAL A 127 2.51 27.14 5.93
CA VAL A 127 1.40 26.39 5.32
C VAL A 127 0.74 25.48 6.34
N ASP A 128 1.53 24.68 7.05
CA ASP A 128 1.06 23.70 8.00
C ASP A 128 1.56 24.04 9.40
N GLY A 129 0.64 24.56 10.22
CA GLY A 129 0.92 24.98 11.59
C GLY A 129 1.50 23.88 12.49
N MET A 130 1.33 22.59 12.14
CA MET A 130 1.92 21.45 12.86
C MET A 130 3.44 21.39 12.72
N TYR A 131 3.99 22.00 11.67
CA TYR A 131 5.43 22.07 11.41
C TYR A 131 6.07 23.40 11.84
N GLY A 132 5.26 24.41 12.14
CA GLY A 132 5.71 25.77 12.46
C GLY A 132 5.72 26.12 13.95
N PHE A 133 5.87 27.43 14.20
CA PHE A 133 5.86 28.00 15.54
C PHE A 133 4.52 27.82 16.27
N LYS A 134 3.40 27.70 15.54
CA LYS A 134 2.07 27.51 16.12
C LYS A 134 2.03 26.27 17.02
N ALA A 135 2.32 25.09 16.48
CA ALA A 135 2.33 23.86 17.25
C ALA A 135 3.45 23.82 18.30
N TRP A 136 4.64 24.37 17.96
CA TRP A 136 5.77 24.43 18.88
C TRP A 136 5.47 25.24 20.16
N ASN A 137 4.94 26.45 19.99
CA ASN A 137 4.60 27.34 21.10
C ASN A 137 3.43 26.81 21.93
N ALA A 138 2.48 26.13 21.28
CA ALA A 138 1.37 25.45 21.94
C ALA A 138 1.80 24.15 22.66
N ARG A 139 3.08 23.75 22.58
CA ARG A 139 3.59 22.48 23.10
C ARG A 139 2.80 21.26 22.60
N ASN A 140 2.33 21.32 21.36
CA ASN A 140 1.62 20.22 20.73
C ASN A 140 2.61 19.11 20.34
N GLY A 141 2.50 17.94 20.99
CA GLY A 141 3.39 16.80 20.79
C GLY A 141 3.08 15.95 19.56
N PHE A 142 2.00 16.22 18.82
CA PHE A 142 1.51 15.36 17.74
C PHE A 142 2.55 15.11 16.64
N THR A 143 3.16 16.18 16.10
CA THR A 143 4.20 16.09 15.06
C THR A 143 5.42 15.31 15.56
N ALA A 144 5.87 15.57 16.78
CA ALA A 144 7.02 14.86 17.35
C ALA A 144 6.74 13.37 17.55
N ALA A 145 5.53 13.01 18.02
CA ALA A 145 5.11 11.62 18.15
C ALA A 145 5.06 10.90 16.78
N GLN A 146 4.53 11.57 15.76
CA GLN A 146 4.55 11.07 14.38
C GLN A 146 5.99 10.87 13.87
N THR A 147 6.91 11.76 14.21
CA THR A 147 8.33 11.63 13.84
C THR A 147 9.01 10.44 14.53
N VAL A 148 8.64 10.09 15.76
CA VAL A 148 9.16 8.87 16.39
C VAL A 148 8.74 7.62 15.60
N LEU A 149 7.51 7.59 15.08
CA LEU A 149 7.08 6.52 14.16
C LEU A 149 7.88 6.56 12.84
N ASN A 150 8.15 7.74 12.28
CA ASN A 150 9.03 7.87 11.10
C ASN A 150 10.40 7.21 11.31
N VAL A 151 10.99 7.33 12.50
CA VAL A 151 12.27 6.66 12.84
C VAL A 151 12.13 5.14 12.79
N VAL A 152 11.07 4.60 13.40
CA VAL A 152 10.80 3.16 13.40
C VAL A 152 10.56 2.65 11.98
N GLU A 153 9.70 3.32 11.22
CA GLU A 153 9.40 2.99 9.82
C GLU A 153 10.67 2.99 8.96
N THR A 154 11.50 4.02 9.10
CA THR A 154 12.76 4.17 8.37
C THR A 154 13.74 3.05 8.73
N ALA A 155 13.83 2.67 10.00
CA ALA A 155 14.65 1.53 10.43
C ALA A 155 14.15 0.21 9.83
N MET A 156 12.84 -0.02 9.82
CA MET A 156 12.24 -1.22 9.23
C MET A 156 12.50 -1.30 7.72
N TYR A 157 12.32 -0.21 6.99
CA TYR A 157 12.65 -0.15 5.55
C TYR A 157 14.15 -0.27 5.28
N ALA A 158 15.02 0.26 6.14
CA ALA A 158 16.46 0.07 6.02
C ALA A 158 16.85 -1.41 6.18
N VAL A 159 16.26 -2.12 7.15
CA VAL A 159 16.47 -3.56 7.33
C VAL A 159 15.90 -4.34 6.13
N TYR A 160 14.71 -3.99 5.65
CA TYR A 160 14.11 -4.55 4.43
C TYR A 160 15.08 -4.47 3.24
N LEU A 161 15.59 -3.26 2.95
CA LEU A 161 16.53 -3.03 1.87
C LEU A 161 17.86 -3.74 2.11
N ALA A 162 18.36 -3.79 3.34
CA ALA A 162 19.59 -4.51 3.67
C ALA A 162 19.44 -6.01 3.42
N LEU A 163 18.32 -6.62 3.79
CA LEU A 163 18.03 -8.03 3.50
C LEU A 163 17.99 -8.27 2.00
N TRP A 164 17.27 -7.43 1.25
CA TRP A 164 17.21 -7.52 -0.20
C TRP A 164 18.58 -7.34 -0.87
N MET A 165 19.37 -6.37 -0.41
CA MET A 165 20.70 -6.09 -0.98
C MET A 165 21.70 -7.21 -0.69
N ARG A 166 21.74 -7.73 0.53
CA ARG A 166 22.75 -8.70 0.97
C ARG A 166 22.43 -10.15 0.58
N HIS A 167 21.16 -10.53 0.61
CA HIS A 167 20.74 -11.91 0.37
C HIS A 167 20.08 -12.12 -0.99
N GLY A 168 19.89 -11.06 -1.77
CA GLY A 168 19.23 -11.17 -3.06
C GLY A 168 20.12 -11.83 -4.12
N ARG A 169 19.55 -12.82 -4.81
CA ARG A 169 20.11 -13.54 -5.95
C ARG A 169 19.52 -12.99 -7.24
N VAL A 170 20.24 -13.10 -8.35
CA VAL A 170 19.80 -12.58 -9.66
C VAL A 170 19.32 -13.74 -10.53
N ARG A 171 18.10 -13.65 -11.10
CA ARG A 171 17.64 -14.61 -12.13
C ARG A 171 18.33 -14.30 -13.46
N ALA A 172 18.31 -15.25 -14.40
CA ALA A 172 18.83 -15.06 -15.76
C ALA A 172 18.27 -13.81 -16.47
N ALA A 173 17.06 -13.38 -16.12
CA ALA A 173 16.42 -12.16 -16.61
C ALA A 173 16.84 -10.85 -15.87
N GLY A 174 17.91 -10.87 -15.06
CA GLY A 174 18.44 -9.71 -14.34
C GLY A 174 17.66 -9.28 -13.10
N ARG A 175 16.50 -9.89 -12.80
CA ARG A 175 15.69 -9.53 -11.63
C ARG A 175 16.25 -10.14 -10.34
N LYS A 176 16.49 -9.28 -9.35
CA LYS A 176 16.95 -9.67 -8.01
C LYS A 176 15.78 -10.12 -7.13
N TYR A 177 15.98 -11.22 -6.41
CA TYR A 177 14.98 -11.83 -5.53
C TYR A 177 15.64 -12.44 -4.28
N VAL A 178 14.89 -12.58 -3.19
CA VAL A 178 15.34 -13.20 -1.94
C VAL A 178 14.45 -14.39 -1.62
N THR A 179 15.05 -15.49 -1.17
CA THR A 179 14.32 -16.70 -0.76
C THR A 179 14.58 -17.02 0.71
N GLY A 180 13.95 -18.08 1.23
CA GLY A 180 14.18 -18.54 2.59
C GLY A 180 13.62 -17.59 3.65
N ARG A 181 14.24 -17.61 4.84
CA ARG A 181 13.78 -16.85 6.00
C ARG A 181 13.88 -15.34 5.77
N GLU A 182 14.96 -14.90 5.15
CA GLU A 182 15.24 -13.51 4.81
C GLU A 182 14.24 -13.02 3.77
N GLY A 183 13.90 -13.89 2.81
CA GLY A 183 12.85 -13.66 1.82
C GLY A 183 11.48 -13.47 2.46
N ALA A 184 11.19 -14.12 3.59
CA ALA A 184 9.94 -13.97 4.34
C ALA A 184 9.94 -12.75 5.30
N ILE A 185 11.06 -12.49 5.98
CA ILE A 185 11.19 -11.35 6.91
C ILE A 185 11.11 -10.02 6.15
N ALA A 186 11.71 -9.92 4.96
CA ALA A 186 11.71 -8.70 4.19
C ALA A 186 10.27 -8.16 3.91
N PRO A 187 9.40 -8.86 3.14
CA PRO A 187 8.06 -8.35 2.86
C PRO A 187 7.23 -8.15 4.12
N LEU A 188 7.45 -8.92 5.20
CA LEU A 188 6.83 -8.67 6.50
C LEU A 188 7.20 -7.28 7.06
N LEU A 189 8.49 -6.96 7.13
CA LEU A 189 8.96 -5.65 7.59
C LEU A 189 8.45 -4.51 6.71
N GLY A 190 8.55 -4.67 5.38
CA GLY A 190 8.08 -3.67 4.44
C GLY A 190 6.57 -3.44 4.54
N PHE A 191 5.78 -4.51 4.70
CA PHE A 191 4.34 -4.44 4.90
C PHE A 191 3.98 -3.72 6.19
N THR A 192 4.60 -4.09 7.32
CA THR A 192 4.32 -3.46 8.62
C THR A 192 4.70 -1.98 8.62
N ALA A 193 5.84 -1.62 8.02
CA ALA A 193 6.23 -0.22 7.87
C ALA A 193 5.23 0.56 7.01
N ALA A 194 4.77 -0.02 5.89
CA ALA A 194 3.79 0.62 5.02
C ALA A 194 2.42 0.81 5.68
N VAL A 195 1.95 -0.17 6.47
CA VAL A 195 0.75 -0.02 7.29
C VAL A 195 0.92 1.11 8.31
N MET A 196 2.07 1.19 8.98
CA MET A 196 2.35 2.25 9.95
C MET A 196 2.32 3.63 9.28
N THR A 197 2.98 3.79 8.13
CA THR A 197 2.93 5.04 7.35
C THR A 197 1.49 5.40 7.00
N LEU A 198 0.72 4.45 6.45
CA LEU A 198 -0.66 4.69 6.04
C LEU A 198 -1.54 5.10 7.22
N SER A 199 -1.52 4.34 8.32
CA SER A 199 -2.30 4.63 9.52
C SER A 199 -1.96 6.00 10.12
N LYS A 200 -0.67 6.32 10.18
CA LYS A 200 -0.17 7.59 10.69
C LYS A 200 -0.61 8.77 9.81
N THR A 201 -0.51 8.65 8.49
CA THR A 201 -0.95 9.71 7.55
C THR A 201 -2.47 9.89 7.58
N VAL A 202 -3.24 8.82 7.67
CA VAL A 202 -4.70 8.92 7.85
C VAL A 202 -5.02 9.61 9.18
N LEU A 203 -4.34 9.26 10.27
CA LEU A 203 -4.49 9.92 11.55
C LEU A 203 -4.14 11.41 11.47
N TYR A 204 -3.12 11.78 10.68
CA TYR A 204 -2.75 13.17 10.42
C TYR A 204 -3.92 13.98 9.83
N PHE A 205 -4.54 13.47 8.77
CA PHE A 205 -5.72 14.10 8.16
C PHE A 205 -6.90 14.16 9.12
N LEU A 206 -7.19 13.07 9.83
CA LEU A 206 -8.29 13.02 10.78
C LEU A 206 -8.10 14.02 11.92
N ASN A 207 -6.87 14.16 12.43
CA ASN A 207 -6.54 15.15 13.46
C ASN A 207 -6.86 16.57 12.96
N GLU A 208 -6.53 16.88 11.72
CA GLU A 208 -6.82 18.20 11.14
C GLU A 208 -8.34 18.43 10.97
N VAL A 209 -9.08 17.42 10.49
CA VAL A 209 -10.55 17.49 10.37
C VAL A 209 -11.20 17.70 11.73
N PHE A 210 -10.82 16.92 12.75
CA PHE A 210 -11.40 17.03 14.09
C PHE A 210 -10.95 18.27 14.87
N SER A 211 -9.85 18.90 14.44
CA SER A 211 -9.41 20.19 14.98
C SER A 211 -10.03 21.38 14.24
N GLY A 212 -10.97 21.16 13.31
CA GLY A 212 -11.60 22.23 12.55
C GLY A 212 -10.66 22.92 11.55
N PHE A 213 -9.70 22.17 11.02
CA PHE A 213 -8.64 22.64 10.13
C PHE A 213 -7.76 23.74 10.76
N ASP A 214 -7.53 23.67 12.07
CA ASP A 214 -6.80 24.69 12.83
C ASP A 214 -5.41 25.00 12.24
N SER A 215 -4.69 24.00 11.72
CA SER A 215 -3.32 24.15 11.22
C SER A 215 -3.24 24.66 9.80
N VAL A 216 -4.28 24.49 8.98
CA VAL A 216 -4.23 24.75 7.53
C VAL A 216 -5.31 25.67 6.97
N ARG A 217 -6.36 26.00 7.75
CA ARG A 217 -7.52 26.78 7.27
C ARG A 217 -7.17 28.19 6.78
N HIS A 218 -6.07 28.77 7.25
CA HIS A 218 -5.66 30.12 6.88
C HIS A 218 -5.08 30.23 5.47
N ASN A 219 -4.78 29.10 4.81
CA ASN A 219 -4.21 29.08 3.47
C ASN A 219 -5.25 29.36 2.38
N ASP A 220 -4.80 29.93 1.27
CA ASP A 220 -5.57 29.96 0.03
C ASP A 220 -5.70 28.55 -0.58
N TRP A 221 -6.65 28.37 -1.50
CA TRP A 221 -6.93 27.07 -2.11
C TRP A 221 -5.74 26.46 -2.87
N GLY A 222 -4.88 27.27 -3.49
CA GLY A 222 -3.71 26.78 -4.22
C GLY A 222 -2.68 26.20 -3.25
N THR A 223 -2.39 26.95 -2.18
CA THR A 223 -1.50 26.53 -1.09
C THR A 223 -2.08 25.37 -0.27
N LEU A 224 -3.39 25.19 -0.21
CA LEU A 224 -3.98 24.02 0.43
C LEU A 224 -3.91 22.78 -0.47
N ILE A 225 -4.26 22.91 -1.75
CA ILE A 225 -4.33 21.74 -2.65
C ILE A 225 -2.94 21.21 -2.98
N PHE A 226 -1.98 22.07 -3.32
CA PHE A 226 -0.68 21.60 -3.82
C PHE A 226 0.23 21.04 -2.71
N PRO A 227 0.76 21.83 -1.77
CA PRO A 227 1.70 21.32 -0.78
C PRO A 227 1.04 20.52 0.34
N TYR A 228 -0.24 20.74 0.67
CA TYR A 228 -0.91 19.96 1.72
C TYR A 228 -1.61 18.72 1.14
N CYS A 229 -2.57 18.86 0.23
CA CYS A 229 -3.32 17.69 -0.26
C CYS A 229 -2.48 16.75 -1.15
N ILE A 230 -1.76 17.27 -2.14
CA ILE A 230 -1.00 16.39 -3.06
C ILE A 230 0.15 15.72 -2.32
N MET A 231 0.98 16.48 -1.58
CA MET A 231 2.11 15.87 -0.88
C MET A 231 1.65 14.83 0.14
N ASN A 232 0.73 15.16 1.06
CA ASN A 232 0.23 14.15 2.01
C ASN A 232 -0.52 13.01 1.31
N GLY A 233 -1.19 13.27 0.18
CA GLY A 233 -1.86 12.26 -0.64
C GLY A 233 -0.90 11.20 -1.20
N LEU A 234 0.35 11.56 -1.53
CA LEU A 234 1.36 10.58 -1.95
C LEU A 234 1.70 9.59 -0.82
N TRP A 235 1.72 10.06 0.44
CA TRP A 235 1.92 9.24 1.65
C TRP A 235 0.69 8.42 2.04
N VAL A 236 -0.42 8.55 1.33
CA VAL A 236 -1.55 7.61 1.39
C VAL A 236 -1.47 6.63 0.23
N LEU A 237 -1.29 7.13 -0.99
CA LEU A 237 -1.31 6.35 -2.22
C LEU A 237 -0.20 5.29 -2.26
N PHE A 238 1.06 5.68 -2.09
CA PHE A 238 2.18 4.75 -2.24
C PHE A 238 2.25 3.73 -1.11
N PRO A 239 2.08 4.09 0.18
CA PRO A 239 1.97 3.08 1.24
C PRO A 239 0.81 2.11 1.00
N SER A 240 -0.33 2.55 0.46
CA SER A 240 -1.42 1.64 0.08
C SER A 240 -1.00 0.63 -1.00
N ILE A 241 -0.24 1.07 -2.01
CA ILE A 241 0.33 0.17 -3.03
C ILE A 241 1.28 -0.84 -2.37
N LEU A 242 2.19 -0.40 -1.49
CA LEU A 242 3.13 -1.28 -0.80
C LEU A 242 2.42 -2.30 0.10
N VAL A 243 1.41 -1.87 0.86
CA VAL A 243 0.56 -2.76 1.68
C VAL A 243 -0.07 -3.84 0.80
N TYR A 244 -0.62 -3.46 -0.36
CA TYR A 244 -1.23 -4.41 -1.29
C TYR A 244 -0.20 -5.37 -1.90
N GLU A 245 0.91 -4.85 -2.45
CA GLU A 245 1.92 -5.67 -3.12
C GLU A 245 2.63 -6.63 -2.17
N LEU A 246 3.08 -6.13 -1.02
CA LEU A 246 3.78 -6.94 -0.02
C LEU A 246 2.83 -7.89 0.71
N GLY A 247 1.58 -7.48 0.92
CA GLY A 247 0.54 -8.33 1.49
C GLY A 247 0.23 -9.54 0.59
N LEU A 248 0.08 -9.32 -0.71
CA LEU A 248 -0.08 -10.41 -1.67
C LEU A 248 1.13 -11.34 -1.68
N ASP A 249 2.34 -10.78 -1.63
CA ASP A 249 3.55 -11.60 -1.64
C ASP A 249 3.69 -12.48 -0.38
N ILE A 250 3.30 -11.97 0.79
CA ILE A 250 3.19 -12.76 2.03
C ILE A 250 2.17 -13.89 1.86
N ILE A 251 0.99 -13.59 1.30
CA ILE A 251 -0.06 -14.59 1.06
C ILE A 251 0.41 -15.67 0.08
N ASP A 252 1.09 -15.29 -1.00
CA ASP A 252 1.64 -16.22 -2.00
C ASP A 252 2.66 -17.17 -1.35
N GLY A 253 3.54 -16.64 -0.49
CA GLY A 253 4.51 -17.44 0.26
C GLY A 253 3.86 -18.44 1.22
N LEU A 254 2.84 -18.01 1.97
CA LEU A 254 2.08 -18.87 2.88
C LEU A 254 1.27 -19.93 2.12
N SER A 255 0.68 -19.55 0.98
CA SER A 255 -0.13 -20.46 0.15
C SER A 255 0.72 -21.58 -0.45
N LEU A 256 1.94 -21.26 -0.92
CA LEU A 256 2.86 -22.28 -1.42
C LEU A 256 3.33 -23.23 -0.32
N ALA A 257 3.60 -22.70 0.89
CA ALA A 257 4.01 -23.51 2.03
C ALA A 257 2.90 -24.45 2.54
N ALA A 258 1.64 -24.06 2.36
CA ALA A 258 0.47 -24.86 2.75
C ALA A 258 0.04 -25.89 1.69
N ALA A 259 0.59 -25.85 0.47
CA ALA A 259 0.20 -26.77 -0.60
C ALA A 259 0.63 -28.21 -0.27
N PRO A 260 -0.23 -29.21 -0.50
CA PRO A 260 0.11 -30.61 -0.25
C PRO A 260 1.27 -31.06 -1.17
N PRO A 261 2.14 -31.99 -0.71
CA PRO A 261 3.24 -32.48 -1.51
C PRO A 261 2.70 -33.12 -2.79
N VAL A 262 3.23 -32.69 -3.94
CA VAL A 262 2.93 -33.28 -5.23
C VAL A 262 3.47 -34.71 -5.20
N LYS A 263 2.59 -35.71 -5.30
CA LYS A 263 3.00 -37.10 -5.49
C LYS A 263 3.62 -37.23 -6.88
N GLU A 264 4.91 -37.50 -6.96
CA GLU A 264 5.53 -37.98 -8.20
C GLU A 264 5.01 -39.40 -8.45
N ASN A 265 4.36 -39.59 -9.61
CA ASN A 265 3.95 -40.90 -10.14
C ASN A 265 4.99 -41.38 -11.13
#